data_AF-A0A924CQU5-F1
#
_entry.id   AF-A0A924CQU5-F1
#
_cell.length_a   1.000
_cell.length_b   1.000
_cell.length_c   1.000
_cell.angle_alpha   90.00
_cell.angle_beta   90.00
_cell.angle_gamma   90.00
#
_symmetry.space_group_name_H-M   'P 1'
#
loop_
_entity.id
_entity.type
_entity.pdbx_description
1 polymer ?
#
loop_
_entity_poly.entity_id
_entity_poly.type
_entity_poly.pdbx_seq_one_letter_code
_entity_poly.pdbx_strand_id
1 'polypeptide(L)'
;LIQNRDRSLQEFPGQPVVLVVPLLFEAEMSDLVTETWVIYCSPDRQLQRLMTRSNLSEAQAQDRISSQLDIQIKCSKATWVLDNSTQVADLYAQIDRAISRPRETGERY
;
A
#
# COMPACT_ATOMS: atom_id res chain seq x y z
N LEU A 1 -11.42 7.55 8.41
CA LEU A 1 -10.91 7.26 7.05
C LEU A 1 -11.80 7.87 5.97
N ILE A 2 -13.08 7.50 5.88
CA ILE A 2 -14.03 8.04 4.88
C ILE A 2 -14.13 9.57 4.91
N GLN A 3 -14.36 10.17 6.08
CA GLN A 3 -14.44 11.63 6.21
C GLN A 3 -13.15 12.36 5.76
N ASN A 4 -11.98 11.76 6.00
CA ASN A 4 -10.71 12.35 5.56
C ASN A 4 -10.55 12.23 4.04
N ARG A 5 -10.93 11.08 3.46
CA ARG A 5 -10.96 10.88 2.01
C ARG A 5 -11.87 11.91 1.33
N ASP A 6 -13.11 12.02 1.79
CA ASP A 6 -14.11 12.90 1.17
C ASP A 6 -13.69 14.37 1.25
N ARG A 7 -13.10 14.78 2.39
CA ARG A 7 -12.49 16.11 2.54
C ARG A 7 -11.37 16.33 1.53
N SER A 8 -10.42 15.39 1.40
CA SER A 8 -9.32 15.51 0.44
C SER A 8 -9.81 15.58 -1.00
N LEU A 9 -10.87 14.85 -1.36
CA LEU A 9 -11.47 14.93 -2.70
C LEU A 9 -12.13 16.30 -2.97
N GLN A 10 -12.68 16.94 -1.95
CA GLN A 10 -13.24 18.29 -2.06
C GLN A 10 -12.14 19.36 -2.13
N GLU A 11 -11.06 19.20 -1.36
CA GLU A 11 -9.94 20.14 -1.31
C GLU A 11 -9.06 20.07 -2.56
N PHE A 12 -8.91 18.88 -3.15
CA PHE A 12 -8.09 18.63 -4.34
C PHE A 12 -8.92 18.01 -5.48
N PRO A 13 -9.88 18.75 -6.05
CA PRO A 13 -10.77 18.22 -7.08
C PRO A 13 -9.98 17.79 -8.33
N GLY A 14 -10.28 16.59 -8.83
CA GLY A 14 -9.62 16.01 -10.01
C GLY A 14 -8.19 15.51 -9.77
N GLN A 15 -7.66 15.63 -8.55
CA GLN A 15 -6.34 15.09 -8.22
C GLN A 15 -6.42 13.70 -7.57
N PRO A 16 -5.43 12.84 -7.80
CA PRO A 16 -5.33 11.58 -7.08
C PRO A 16 -5.11 11.81 -5.58
N VAL A 17 -5.88 11.12 -4.74
CA VAL A 17 -5.67 11.08 -3.29
C VAL A 17 -5.17 9.70 -2.90
N VAL A 18 -4.08 9.65 -2.11
CA VAL A 18 -3.48 8.39 -1.63
C VAL A 18 -3.88 8.15 -0.18
N LEU A 19 -4.51 7.00 0.09
CA LEU A 19 -4.87 6.56 1.44
C LEU A 19 -3.89 5.48 1.92
N VAL A 20 -3.12 5.78 2.98
CA VAL A 20 -2.23 4.80 3.62
C VAL A 20 -3.00 4.07 4.72
N VAL A 21 -3.44 2.83 4.43
CA VAL A 21 -4.27 2.03 5.35
C VAL A 21 -3.61 0.66 5.58
N PRO A 22 -3.01 0.41 6.76
CA PRO A 22 -2.28 -0.85 7.02
C PRO A 22 -3.13 -2.13 6.92
N LEU A 23 -4.41 -2.04 7.30
CA LEU A 23 -5.34 -3.17 7.39
C LEU A 23 -6.41 -3.13 6.28
N LEU A 24 -6.11 -2.52 5.13
CA LEU A 24 -7.09 -2.28 4.07
C LEU A 24 -7.83 -3.57 3.64
N PHE A 25 -7.08 -4.66 3.48
CA PHE A 25 -7.63 -5.94 3.02
C PHE A 25 -8.24 -6.75 4.17
N GLU A 26 -7.63 -6.71 5.35
CA GLU A 26 -8.12 -7.35 6.57
C GLU A 26 -9.48 -6.81 7.00
N ALA A 27 -9.70 -5.52 6.80
CA ALA A 27 -10.95 -4.84 7.13
C ALA A 27 -11.95 -4.81 5.95
N GLU A 28 -11.63 -5.45 4.81
CA GLU A 28 -12.47 -5.47 3.61
C GLU A 28 -12.85 -4.06 3.11
N MET A 29 -11.92 -3.11 3.24
CA MET A 29 -12.12 -1.69 2.91
C MET A 29 -11.62 -1.32 1.51
N SER A 30 -11.35 -2.29 0.64
CA SER A 30 -10.85 -2.04 -0.72
C SER A 30 -11.79 -1.19 -1.56
N ASP A 31 -13.10 -1.27 -1.30
CA ASP A 31 -14.13 -0.52 -2.04
C ASP A 31 -14.10 0.99 -1.76
N LEU A 32 -13.27 1.44 -0.81
CA LEU A 32 -13.09 2.87 -0.53
C LEU A 32 -12.22 3.60 -1.55
N VAL A 33 -11.50 2.87 -2.39
CA VAL A 33 -10.51 3.40 -3.34
C VAL A 33 -10.75 2.84 -4.74
N THR A 34 -10.29 3.58 -5.76
CA THR A 34 -10.38 3.16 -7.16
C THR A 34 -9.28 2.16 -7.54
N GLU A 35 -8.15 2.20 -6.83
CA GLU A 35 -6.99 1.34 -7.06
C GLU A 35 -6.33 0.99 -5.73
N THR A 36 -5.82 -0.23 -5.62
CA THR A 36 -5.09 -0.71 -4.44
C THR A 36 -3.63 -0.99 -4.79
N TRP A 37 -2.72 -0.48 -3.96
CA TRP A 37 -1.28 -0.60 -4.16
C TRP A 37 -0.67 -1.34 -2.97
N VAL A 38 -0.05 -2.49 -3.23
CA VAL A 38 0.68 -3.26 -2.24
C VAL A 38 2.17 -3.07 -2.48
N ILE A 39 2.85 -2.54 -1.46
CA ILE A 39 4.30 -2.41 -1.44
C ILE A 39 4.83 -3.47 -0.49
N TYR A 40 5.62 -4.40 -0.99
CA TYR A 40 6.21 -5.48 -0.19
C TYR A 40 7.73 -5.44 -0.21
N CYS A 41 8.36 -6.19 0.67
CA CYS A 41 9.78 -6.50 0.59
C CYS A 41 10.02 -7.92 1.10
N SER A 42 11.22 -8.46 0.87
CA SER A 42 11.63 -9.77 1.36
C SER A 42 11.40 -9.89 2.88
N PRO A 43 11.02 -11.08 3.40
CA PRO A 43 10.75 -11.30 4.83
C PRO A 43 11.85 -10.78 5.75
N ASP A 44 13.11 -11.08 5.46
CA ASP A 44 14.26 -10.65 6.28
C ASP A 44 14.34 -9.13 6.37
N ARG A 45 14.17 -8.42 5.24
CA ARG A 45 14.14 -6.95 5.21
C ARG A 45 12.94 -6.37 5.92
N GLN A 46 11.78 -7.00 5.82
CA GLN A 46 10.57 -6.55 6.51
C GLN A 46 10.79 -6.60 8.03
N LEU A 47 11.30 -7.73 8.52
CA LEU A 47 11.64 -7.94 9.92
C LEU A 47 12.66 -6.91 10.41
N GLN A 48 13.80 -6.80 9.72
CA GLN A 48 14.86 -5.85 10.07
C GLN A 48 14.36 -4.41 10.09
N ARG A 49 13.65 -3.96 9.05
CA ARG A 49 13.10 -2.59 8.98
C ARG A 49 12.09 -2.32 10.09
N LEU A 50 11.24 -3.31 10.43
CA LEU A 50 10.25 -3.17 11.48
C LEU A 50 10.91 -3.06 12.86
N MET A 51 11.91 -3.91 13.14
CA MET A 51 12.70 -3.85 14.37
C MET A 51 13.40 -2.49 14.51
N THR A 52 14.12 -2.03 13.48
CA THR A 52 14.85 -0.76 13.52
C THR A 52 13.92 0.44 13.67
N ARG A 53 12.85 0.52 12.87
CA ARG A 53 11.96 1.68 12.86
C ARG A 53 11.12 1.79 14.14
N SER A 54 10.69 0.65 14.68
CA SER A 54 9.73 0.61 15.80
C SER A 54 10.37 0.19 17.12
N ASN A 55 11.70 0.02 17.16
CA ASN A 55 12.46 -0.42 18.33
C ASN A 55 11.87 -1.67 18.99
N LEU A 56 11.55 -2.68 18.17
CA LEU A 56 10.93 -3.92 18.60
C LEU A 56 11.96 -5.04 18.73
N SER A 57 11.73 -5.97 19.64
CA SER A 57 12.42 -7.26 19.61
C SER A 57 12.02 -8.06 18.37
N GLU A 58 12.84 -9.05 18.01
CA GLU A 58 12.54 -9.93 16.88
C GLU A 58 11.18 -10.62 17.05
N ALA A 59 10.89 -11.16 18.25
CA ALA A 59 9.62 -11.79 18.55
C ALA A 59 8.42 -10.82 18.38
N GLN A 60 8.53 -9.60 18.90
CA GLN A 60 7.47 -8.58 18.76
C GLN A 60 7.25 -8.18 17.29
N ALA A 61 8.33 -8.07 16.52
CA ALA A 61 8.25 -7.77 15.10
C ALA A 61 7.61 -8.93 14.32
N GLN A 62 7.96 -10.17 14.65
CA GLN A 62 7.39 -11.36 14.04
C GLN A 62 5.90 -11.51 14.34
N ASP A 63 5.49 -11.32 15.60
CA ASP A 63 4.08 -11.33 16.02
C ASP A 63 3.25 -10.28 15.27
N ARG A 64 3.84 -9.09 15.06
CA ARG A 64 3.21 -8.00 14.31
C ARG A 64 3.11 -8.29 12.81
N ILE A 65 4.04 -9.04 12.24
CA ILE A 65 3.98 -9.49 10.85
C ILE A 65 2.91 -10.59 10.71
N SER A 66 2.89 -11.57 11.62
CA SER A 66 1.97 -12.71 11.55
C SER A 66 0.52 -12.38 11.89
N SER A 67 0.27 -11.28 12.60
CA SER A 67 -1.09 -10.79 12.89
C SER A 67 -1.77 -10.12 11.70
N GLN A 68 -1.03 -9.84 10.63
CA GLN A 68 -1.59 -9.29 9.39
C GLN A 68 -1.88 -10.40 8.37
N LEU A 69 -2.69 -10.08 7.38
CA LEU A 69 -2.94 -10.97 6.26
C LEU A 69 -1.64 -11.22 5.50
N ASP A 70 -1.46 -12.47 5.06
CA ASP A 70 -0.31 -12.90 4.27
C ASP A 70 -0.09 -11.96 3.07
N ILE A 71 1.16 -11.57 2.87
CA ILE A 71 1.54 -10.63 1.81
C ILE A 71 1.18 -11.16 0.42
N GLN A 72 1.26 -12.46 0.18
CA GLN A 72 0.87 -13.08 -1.09
C GLN A 72 -0.63 -12.91 -1.36
N ILE A 73 -1.45 -13.01 -0.32
CA ILE A 73 -2.90 -12.77 -0.42
C ILE A 73 -3.18 -11.29 -0.69
N LYS A 74 -2.44 -10.37 -0.05
CA LYS A 74 -2.54 -8.94 -0.36
C LYS A 74 -2.16 -8.66 -1.82
N CYS A 75 -1.05 -9.23 -2.29
CA CYS A 75 -0.57 -9.09 -3.67
C CYS A 75 -1.60 -9.62 -4.68
N SER A 76 -2.25 -10.76 -4.42
CA SER A 76 -3.25 -11.32 -5.34
C SER A 76 -4.53 -10.47 -5.44
N LYS A 77 -4.80 -9.62 -4.45
CA LYS A 77 -5.97 -8.73 -4.41
C LYS A 77 -5.66 -7.29 -4.87
N ALA A 78 -4.40 -6.96 -5.14
CA ALA A 78 -3.97 -5.60 -5.42
C ALA A 78 -4.09 -5.24 -6.90
N THR A 79 -4.42 -3.98 -7.19
CA THR A 79 -4.29 -3.42 -8.56
C THR A 79 -2.82 -3.34 -8.97
N TRP A 80 -1.96 -2.94 -8.03
CA TRP A 80 -0.52 -2.80 -8.24
C TRP A 80 0.27 -3.47 -7.12
N VAL A 81 1.31 -4.20 -7.50
CA VAL A 81 2.25 -4.87 -6.58
C VAL A 81 3.64 -4.34 -6.87
N LEU A 82 4.25 -3.70 -5.87
CA LEU A 82 5.55 -3.04 -5.98
C LEU A 82 6.56 -3.68 -5.03
N ASP A 83 7.76 -3.95 -5.52
CA ASP A 83 8.85 -4.55 -4.74
C ASP A 83 9.79 -3.49 -4.17
N ASN A 84 9.96 -3.50 -2.85
CA ASN A 84 10.89 -2.68 -2.07
C ASN A 84 11.98 -3.54 -1.39
N SER A 85 12.32 -4.68 -2.00
CA SER A 85 13.39 -5.58 -1.54
C SER A 85 14.79 -5.11 -1.93
N THR A 86 14.93 -4.16 -2.86
CA THR A 86 16.23 -3.71 -3.39
C THR A 86 16.54 -2.28 -2.91
N GLN A 87 16.82 -1.34 -3.81
CA GLN A 87 17.08 0.06 -3.50
C GLN A 87 15.80 0.88 -3.60
N VAL A 88 15.71 1.98 -2.83
CA VAL A 88 14.55 2.88 -2.89
C VAL A 88 14.36 3.49 -4.29
N ALA A 89 15.46 3.66 -5.04
CA ALA A 89 15.42 4.12 -6.42
C ALA A 89 14.64 3.15 -7.35
N ASP A 90 14.76 1.83 -7.11
CA ASP A 90 14.02 0.83 -7.88
C ASP A 90 12.52 0.91 -7.57
N LEU A 91 12.15 1.18 -6.32
CA LEU A 91 10.76 1.41 -5.93
C LEU A 91 10.20 2.69 -6.59
N TYR A 92 10.97 3.79 -6.60
CA TYR A 92 10.55 5.02 -7.25
C TYR A 92 10.34 4.84 -8.75
N ALA A 93 11.24 4.13 -9.43
CA ALA A 93 11.06 3.81 -10.85
C ALA A 93 9.78 2.99 -11.11
N GLN A 94 9.44 2.05 -10.23
CA GLN A 94 8.19 1.29 -10.32
C GLN A 94 6.95 2.19 -10.11
N ILE A 95 7.01 3.11 -9.15
CA ILE A 95 5.94 4.09 -8.89
C ILE A 95 5.76 5.01 -10.09
N ASP A 96 6.84 5.59 -10.62
CA ASP A 96 6.82 6.48 -11.78
C ASP A 96 6.17 5.80 -12.98
N ARG A 97 6.53 4.53 -13.23
CA ARG A 97 5.91 3.73 -14.28
C ARG A 97 4.41 3.55 -14.04
N ALA A 98 4.00 3.21 -12.82
CA ALA A 98 2.60 2.96 -12.51
C ALA A 98 1.74 4.24 -12.59
N ILE A 99 2.24 5.40 -12.15
CA ILE A 99 1.50 6.67 -12.23
C ILE A 99 1.49 7.29 -13.63
N SER A 100 2.47 6.95 -14.49
CA SER A 100 2.56 7.46 -15.87
C SER A 100 1.50 6.87 -16.81
N ARG A 101 0.81 5.80 -16.39
CA ARG A 101 -0.24 5.17 -17.19
C ARG A 101 -1.42 6.15 -17.34
N PRO A 102 -1.95 6.35 -18.57
CA PRO A 102 -3.19 7.08 -18.77
C PRO A 102 -4.28 6.46 -17.92
N ARG A 103 -4.85 7.25 -17.01
CA ARG A 103 -6.03 6.83 -16.27
C ARG A 103 -7.18 6.81 -17.26
N GLU A 104 -7.88 5.69 -17.37
CA GLU A 104 -9.17 5.69 -18.06
C GLU A 104 -10.05 6.71 -17.31
N THR A 105 -10.30 7.86 -17.93
CA THR A 105 -11.35 8.78 -17.48
C THR A 105 -12.65 8.00 -17.56
N GLY A 106 -13.16 7.58 -16.41
CA GLY A 106 -14.37 6.80 -16.31
C GLY A 106 -15.58 7.58 -16.81
N GLU A 107 -15.83 7.54 -18.11
CA GLU A 107 -17.18 7.29 -18.63
C GLU A 107 -17.36 5.76 -18.64
N ARG A 108 -17.56 5.17 -17.47
CA ARG A 108 -18.17 3.84 -17.38
C ARG A 108 -19.55 4.06 -16.77
N TYR A 109 -20.55 3.83 -17.62
CA TYR A 109 -21.98 4.05 -17.47
C TYR A 109 -22.58 3.68 -16.12
#